data_AF-A0A645JHI5-F1
#
_entry.id   AF-A0A645JHI5-F1
#
_cell.length_a   1.000
_cell.length_b   1.000
_cell.length_c   1.000
_cell.angle_alpha   90.00
_cell.angle_beta   90.00
_cell.angle_gamma   90.00
#
_symmetry.space_group_name_H-M   'P 1'
#
loop_
_entity.id
_entity.type
_entity.pdbx_description
1 polymer ?
#
loop_
_entity_poly.entity_id
_entity_poly.type
_entity_poly.pdbx_seq_one_letter_code
_entity_poly.pdbx_strand_id
1 'polypeptide(L)'
;MDLSGADTPLDALKAAIPPGASRDIYRILLSGESDVSGPDLASLRELAEQSFFRAEVRDRTRLRRDLWARSGEDTLTGLFLRQLQAKMEDADEEAASLCQLAARFGLAALENGEDTP
;
A
#
# COMPACT_ATOMS: atom_id res chain seq x y z
N MET A 1 -9.85 12.65 -4.18
CA MET A 1 -8.77 13.54 -4.65
C MET A 1 -7.70 12.66 -5.24
N ASP A 2 -7.33 12.90 -6.50
CA ASP A 2 -6.32 12.11 -7.18
C ASP A 2 -4.92 12.64 -6.83
N LEU A 3 -4.03 11.75 -6.39
CA LEU A 3 -2.70 12.05 -5.86
C LEU A 3 -1.58 11.53 -6.77
N SER A 4 -1.90 11.07 -7.98
CA SER A 4 -0.98 10.36 -8.88
C SER A 4 0.10 11.23 -9.55
N GLY A 5 0.08 12.55 -9.37
CA GLY A 5 0.98 13.50 -10.06
C GLY A 5 2.17 14.04 -9.27
N ALA A 6 2.43 13.56 -8.06
CA ALA A 6 3.55 14.03 -7.24
C ALA A 6 4.64 12.95 -7.09
N ASP A 7 5.89 13.40 -6.96
CA ASP A 7 7.07 12.53 -6.80
C ASP A 7 6.98 11.64 -5.54
N THR A 8 6.25 12.10 -4.52
CA THR A 8 5.97 11.33 -3.31
C THR A 8 4.50 11.44 -2.89
N PRO A 9 3.93 10.40 -2.23
CA PRO A 9 2.58 10.47 -1.65
C PRO A 9 2.41 11.64 -0.67
N LEU A 10 3.49 12.02 0.02
CA LEU A 10 3.48 13.12 1.00
C LEU A 10 3.32 14.47 0.31
N ASP A 11 4.06 14.71 -0.78
CA ASP A 11 3.96 15.94 -1.55
C ASP A 11 2.61 16.05 -2.27
N ALA A 12 2.09 14.91 -2.75
CA ALA A 12 0.75 14.84 -3.29
C ALA A 12 -0.27 15.31 -2.25
N LEU A 13 -0.20 14.77 -1.03
CA LEU A 13 -1.14 15.11 0.03
C LEU A 13 -1.03 16.59 0.39
N LYS A 14 0.19 17.14 0.55
CA LYS A 14 0.41 18.57 0.83
C LYS A 14 -0.20 19.48 -0.24
N ALA A 15 0.04 19.17 -1.51
CA ALA A 15 -0.47 19.97 -2.62
C ALA A 15 -2.00 19.95 -2.72
N ALA A 16 -2.62 18.90 -2.18
CA ALA A 16 -4.04 18.66 -2.31
C ALA A 16 -4.88 19.14 -1.10
N ILE A 17 -4.26 19.71 -0.06
CA ILE A 17 -4.99 20.21 1.11
C ILE A 17 -5.82 21.45 0.73
N PRO A 18 -7.16 21.41 0.82
CA PRO A 18 -7.98 22.56 0.49
C PRO A 18 -7.83 23.67 1.55
N PRO A 19 -8.00 24.95 1.16
CA PRO A 19 -7.98 26.05 2.11
C PRO A 19 -9.13 25.89 3.11
N GLY A 20 -8.84 26.01 4.42
CA GLY A 20 -9.82 25.88 5.49
C GLY A 20 -10.08 24.45 5.99
N ALA A 21 -9.32 23.46 5.50
CA ALA A 21 -9.42 22.05 5.87
C ALA A 21 -9.29 21.74 7.39
N SER A 22 -8.72 22.65 8.17
CA SER A 22 -8.48 22.47 9.61
C SER A 22 -9.74 22.32 10.47
N ARG A 23 -10.93 22.60 9.91
CA ARG A 23 -12.22 22.47 10.60
C ARG A 23 -13.03 21.24 10.17
N ASP A 24 -12.49 20.47 9.25
CA ASP A 24 -13.21 19.43 8.54
C ASP A 24 -12.67 18.03 8.87
N ILE A 25 -13.52 17.04 8.62
CA ILE A 25 -13.19 15.62 8.77
C ILE A 25 -12.97 15.01 7.40
N TYR A 26 -11.79 14.45 7.16
CA TYR A 26 -11.41 13.86 5.89
C TYR A 26 -11.09 12.36 5.99
N ARG A 27 -11.28 11.66 4.87
CA ARG A 27 -10.77 10.30 4.67
C ARG A 27 -9.90 10.28 3.42
N ILE A 28 -8.64 9.91 3.59
CA ILE A 28 -7.63 9.84 2.55
C ILE A 28 -7.44 8.37 2.19
N LEU A 29 -7.70 8.04 0.94
CA LEU A 29 -7.56 6.69 0.38
C LEU A 29 -6.37 6.70 -0.58
N LEU A 30 -5.32 5.96 -0.25
CA LEU A 30 -4.20 5.74 -1.15
C LEU A 30 -4.55 4.56 -2.06
N SER A 31 -4.36 4.71 -3.36
CA SER A 31 -4.64 3.67 -4.35
C SER A 31 -3.63 3.75 -5.49
N GLY A 32 -3.52 2.69 -6.27
CA GLY A 32 -2.47 2.53 -7.29
C GLY A 32 -1.58 1.34 -6.96
N GLU A 33 -0.35 1.36 -7.45
CA GLU A 33 0.64 0.32 -7.18
C GLU A 33 1.71 0.81 -6.19
N SER A 34 2.18 -0.09 -5.34
CA SER A 34 3.31 0.14 -4.42
C SER A 34 4.28 -1.04 -4.42
N ASP A 35 5.49 -0.80 -3.93
CA ASP A 35 6.40 -1.87 -3.55
C ASP A 35 5.91 -2.63 -2.30
N VAL A 36 6.77 -3.52 -1.79
CA VAL A 36 6.55 -4.34 -0.60
C VAL A 36 6.40 -3.47 0.65
N SER A 37 7.19 -2.41 0.77
CA SER A 37 7.18 -1.47 1.90
C SER A 37 5.90 -0.65 1.96
N GLY A 38 5.28 -0.37 0.81
CA GLY A 38 4.09 0.44 0.73
C GLY A 38 4.37 1.93 0.98
N PRO A 39 3.33 2.78 0.94
CA PRO A 39 3.47 4.19 1.28
C PRO A 39 3.77 4.38 2.77
N ASP A 40 4.54 5.42 3.11
CA ASP A 40 4.80 5.79 4.51
C ASP A 40 3.53 6.37 5.15
N LEU A 41 2.72 5.47 5.73
CA LEU A 41 1.48 5.82 6.40
C LEU A 41 1.71 6.62 7.68
N ALA A 42 2.88 6.53 8.31
CA ALA A 42 3.17 7.26 9.54
C ALA A 42 3.31 8.75 9.22
N SER A 43 4.18 9.10 8.26
CA SER A 43 4.36 10.48 7.81
C SER A 43 3.08 11.09 7.24
N LEU A 44 2.30 10.29 6.49
CA LEU A 44 1.01 10.75 5.95
C LEU A 44 -0.04 11.02 7.03
N ARG A 45 -0.10 10.19 8.08
CA ARG A 45 -1.00 10.42 9.23
C ARG A 45 -0.59 11.65 10.01
N GLU A 46 0.69 11.82 10.28
CA GLU A 46 1.21 12.99 10.98
C GLU A 46 0.85 14.29 10.25
N LEU A 47 1.09 14.35 8.93
CA LEU A 47 0.70 15.51 8.12
C LEU A 47 -0.82 15.76 8.17
N ALA A 48 -1.61 14.70 8.09
CA ALA A 48 -3.05 14.81 8.09
C ALA A 48 -3.61 15.30 9.44
N GLU A 49 -3.06 14.82 10.56
CA GLU A 49 -3.41 15.28 11.91
C GLU A 49 -3.06 16.75 12.14
N GLN A 50 -2.00 17.25 11.51
CA GLN A 50 -1.62 18.67 11.56
C GLN A 50 -2.51 19.57 10.69
N SER A 51 -3.13 19.02 9.66
CA SER A 51 -3.79 19.81 8.60
C SER A 51 -5.32 19.78 8.67
N PHE A 52 -5.91 18.72 9.24
CA PHE A 52 -7.35 18.52 9.33
C PHE A 52 -7.80 18.47 10.79
N PHE A 53 -9.08 18.73 11.06
CA PHE A 53 -9.62 18.53 12.41
C PHE A 53 -9.57 17.04 12.81
N ARG A 54 -9.87 16.17 11.85
CA ARG A 54 -9.68 14.71 11.96
C ARG A 54 -9.47 14.14 10.57
N ALA A 55 -8.49 13.26 10.42
CA ALA A 55 -8.27 12.55 9.17
C ALA A 55 -8.04 11.06 9.40
N GLU A 56 -8.58 10.23 8.50
CA GLU A 56 -8.25 8.81 8.43
C GLU A 56 -7.45 8.55 7.15
N VAL A 57 -6.24 8.00 7.29
CA VAL A 57 -5.41 7.58 6.16
C VAL A 57 -5.50 6.06 6.03
N ARG A 58 -6.02 5.60 4.88
CA ARG A 58 -6.14 4.19 4.54
C ARG A 58 -5.31 3.86 3.31
N ASP A 59 -4.59 2.76 3.41
CA ASP A 59 -3.91 2.17 2.28
C ASP A 59 -4.81 1.18 1.53
N ARG A 60 -5.00 1.40 0.24
CA ARG A 60 -5.61 0.49 -0.73
C ARG A 60 -4.74 0.31 -1.97
N THR A 61 -3.44 0.59 -1.85
CA THR A 61 -2.49 0.31 -2.93
C THR A 61 -2.33 -1.20 -3.11
N ARG A 62 -2.12 -1.61 -4.35
CA ARG A 62 -1.87 -2.99 -4.73
C ARG A 62 -0.38 -3.20 -4.89
N LEU A 63 0.10 -4.40 -4.62
CA LEU A 63 1.48 -4.74 -4.90
C LEU A 63 1.74 -4.63 -6.41
N ARG A 64 2.89 -4.06 -6.81
CA ARG A 64 3.26 -3.87 -8.22
C ARG A 64 3.22 -5.16 -9.03
N ARG A 65 2.91 -5.03 -10.32
CA ARG A 65 2.78 -6.17 -11.25
C ARG A 65 4.07 -6.97 -11.43
N ASP A 66 5.23 -6.31 -11.40
CA ASP A 66 6.54 -6.96 -11.52
C ASP A 66 6.85 -7.90 -10.35
N LEU A 67 6.46 -7.53 -9.12
CA LEU A 67 6.55 -8.40 -7.96
C LEU A 67 5.69 -9.65 -8.13
N TRP A 68 4.49 -9.50 -8.69
CA TRP A 68 3.60 -10.63 -9.01
C TRP A 68 4.12 -11.52 -10.14
N ALA A 69 4.94 -11.01 -11.07
CA ALA A 69 5.50 -11.80 -12.15
C ALA A 69 6.40 -12.95 -11.64
N ARG A 70 6.94 -12.80 -10.43
CA ARG A 70 7.74 -13.82 -9.74
C ARG A 70 6.94 -15.08 -9.40
N SER A 71 5.61 -15.08 -9.49
CA SER A 71 4.79 -16.30 -9.30
C SER A 71 5.06 -17.39 -10.36
N GLY A 72 5.63 -17.00 -11.50
CA GLY A 72 6.10 -17.91 -12.54
C GLY A 72 7.44 -18.60 -12.22
N GLU A 73 8.15 -18.16 -11.18
CA GLU A 73 9.42 -18.76 -10.77
C GLU A 73 9.19 -20.11 -10.07
N ASP A 74 10.16 -21.01 -10.20
CA ASP A 74 10.23 -22.27 -9.44
C ASP A 74 11.06 -22.08 -8.16
N THR A 75 10.64 -21.10 -7.36
CA THR A 75 11.27 -20.70 -6.10
C THR A 75 10.24 -20.71 -4.97
N LEU A 76 10.69 -20.69 -3.71
CA LEU A 76 9.78 -20.55 -2.57
C LEU A 76 8.89 -19.30 -2.69
N THR A 77 9.47 -18.20 -3.14
CA THR A 77 8.74 -16.96 -3.44
C THR A 77 7.71 -17.14 -4.54
N GLY A 78 8.08 -17.79 -5.65
CA GLY A 78 7.16 -18.06 -6.75
C GLY A 78 5.99 -18.94 -6.33
N LEU A 79 6.24 -20.00 -5.56
CA LEU A 79 5.21 -20.89 -5.00
C LEU A 79 4.28 -20.14 -4.05
N PHE A 80 4.82 -19.28 -3.18
CA PHE A 80 4.05 -18.45 -2.25
C PHE A 80 3.11 -17.49 -2.99
N LEU A 81 3.63 -16.74 -3.97
CA LEU A 81 2.85 -15.78 -4.74
C LEU A 81 1.78 -16.45 -5.59
N ARG A 82 2.07 -17.61 -6.18
CA ARG A 82 1.09 -18.38 -6.97
C ARG A 82 -0.10 -18.83 -6.11
N GLN A 83 0.15 -19.26 -4.88
CA GLN A 83 -0.92 -19.63 -3.95
C GLN A 83 -1.77 -18.44 -3.55
N LEU A 84 -1.18 -17.27 -3.32
CA LEU A 84 -1.92 -16.04 -3.02
C LEU A 84 -2.72 -15.54 -4.23
N GLN A 85 -2.17 -15.63 -5.45
CA GLN A 85 -2.90 -15.29 -6.67
C GLN A 85 -4.16 -16.14 -6.83
N ALA A 86 -4.04 -17.47 -6.71
CA ALA A 86 -5.19 -18.37 -6.79
C ALA A 86 -6.26 -18.05 -5.73
N LYS A 87 -5.86 -17.66 -4.52
CA LYS A 87 -6.79 -17.22 -3.48
C LYS A 87 -7.51 -15.90 -3.81
N MET A 88 -6.91 -15.03 -4.60
CA MET A 88 -7.50 -13.75 -4.99
C MET A 88 -8.51 -13.86 -6.15
N GLU A 89 -8.42 -14.89 -7.00
CA GLU A 89 -9.29 -15.03 -8.17
C GLU A 89 -10.78 -15.12 -7.81
N ASP A 90 -11.10 -15.80 -6.70
CA ASP A 90 -12.47 -15.99 -6.21
C ASP A 90 -12.79 -15.18 -4.93
N ALA A 91 -11.88 -14.30 -4.52
CA ALA A 91 -12.03 -13.52 -3.28
C ALA A 91 -12.96 -12.32 -3.45
N ASP A 92 -13.70 -11.98 -2.40
CA ASP A 92 -14.30 -10.66 -2.25
C ASP A 92 -13.24 -9.56 -2.02
N GLU A 93 -13.65 -8.29 -2.02
CA GLU A 93 -12.71 -7.15 -1.88
C GLU A 93 -11.90 -7.23 -0.57
N GLU A 94 -12.49 -7.74 0.51
CA GLU A 94 -11.85 -7.83 1.82
C GLU A 94 -10.80 -8.95 1.86
N ALA A 95 -11.16 -10.14 1.37
CA ALA A 95 -10.24 -11.26 1.24
C ALA A 95 -9.11 -10.97 0.24
N ALA A 96 -9.39 -10.27 -0.87
CA ALA A 96 -8.37 -9.83 -1.81
C ALA A 96 -7.40 -8.83 -1.17
N SER A 97 -7.92 -7.89 -0.36
CA SER A 97 -7.10 -6.94 0.40
C SER A 97 -6.21 -7.66 1.43
N LEU A 98 -6.74 -8.69 2.10
CA LEU A 98 -5.95 -9.51 3.03
C LEU A 98 -4.85 -10.29 2.30
N CYS A 99 -5.11 -10.80 1.08
CA CYS A 99 -4.10 -11.46 0.27
C CYS A 99 -2.99 -10.50 -0.17
N GLN A 100 -3.31 -9.25 -0.50
CA GLN A 100 -2.31 -8.21 -0.78
C GLN A 100 -1.43 -7.94 0.45
N LEU A 101 -2.04 -7.85 1.63
CA LEU A 101 -1.31 -7.66 2.88
C LEU A 101 -0.41 -8.86 3.20
N ALA A 102 -0.92 -10.08 3.02
CA ALA A 102 -0.15 -11.30 3.16
C ALA A 102 1.04 -11.35 2.18
N ALA A 103 0.83 -10.91 0.93
CA ALA A 103 1.90 -10.85 -0.07
C ALA A 103 3.02 -9.89 0.38
N ARG A 104 2.67 -8.71 0.89
CA ARG A 104 3.66 -7.75 1.42
C ARG A 104 4.48 -8.33 2.57
N PHE A 105 3.81 -8.84 3.59
CA PHE A 105 4.51 -9.40 4.75
C PHE A 105 5.33 -10.64 4.38
N GLY A 106 4.78 -11.52 3.54
CA GLY A 106 5.49 -12.72 3.09
C GLY A 106 6.71 -12.38 2.23
N LEU A 107 6.59 -11.43 1.29
CA LEU A 107 7.74 -10.97 0.51
C LEU A 107 8.80 -10.32 1.39
N ALA A 108 8.40 -9.41 2.29
CA ALA A 108 9.35 -8.80 3.23
C ALA A 108 10.07 -9.86 4.09
N ALA A 109 9.36 -10.90 4.55
CA ALA A 109 9.96 -11.98 5.32
C ALA A 109 10.86 -12.90 4.48
N LEU A 110 10.53 -13.14 3.21
CA LEU A 110 11.33 -13.95 2.30
C LEU A 110 12.57 -13.21 1.79
N GLU A 111 12.48 -11.88 1.61
CA GLU A 111 13.58 -11.03 1.16
C GLU A 111 14.52 -10.64 2.31
N ASN A 112 13.98 -10.34 3.50
CA ASN A 112 14.79 -10.10 4.72
C ASN A 112 15.18 -11.40 5.45
N GLY A 113 14.70 -12.56 4.97
CA GLY A 113 15.21 -13.86 5.40
C GLY A 113 16.67 -14.13 4.98
N GLU A 114 17.23 -13.25 4.13
CA GLU A 114 18.64 -13.15 3.79
C GLU A 114 19.36 -11.98 4.51
N ASP A 115 18.86 -11.50 5.65
CA ASP A 115 19.67 -10.68 6.57
C ASP A 115 20.74 -11.58 7.23
N THR A 116 21.85 -11.75 6.51
CA THR A 116 23.20 -11.72 7.10
C THR A 116 23.59 -10.24 7.21
N PRO A 117 24.11 -9.73 8.34
CA PRO A 117 24.99 -10.39 9.31
C PRO A 117 24.52 -10.42 10.79
#